data_AF-A0A238DID8-F1
#
_entry.id   AF-A0A238DID8-F1
#
_cell.length_a   1.000
_cell.length_b   1.000
_cell.length_c   1.000
_cell.angle_alpha   90.00
_cell.angle_beta   90.00
_cell.angle_gamma   90.00
#
_symmetry.space_group_name_H-M   'P 1'
#
loop_
_entity.id
_entity.type
_entity.pdbx_description
1 polymer ?
#
loop_
_entity_poly.entity_id
_entity_poly.type
_entity_poly.pdbx_seq_one_letter_code
_entity_poly.pdbx_strand_id
1 'polypeptide(L)'
;MSKPRLPARHRSGPVHDARRRTLVLGLGASGLALSQPGAWAVEPALPPLPAFQETGFADSPLVGRIVGADGLALQPAQLLAQCAAASICMLGEQHDHPDHHALQAWVIQALAARGQLAAVALEMVDAGRRFDGPADAAPGNAEPPQVSLAPTGGGSAGRAWGRSPGNAGPPQVSLTPAGGGSASRPWGRSENGVRQALHWNNDGWPWALYVGPVMAAVRAGIPVVGVNLPDAEMMNAYRDPKWDASVPEAVRRSVIDDVRDSHCGLLPAAQLPAMARIQFARDASMAAGCVALLQPRRTVVLLAGSFHADKTVGIALHLAAAGPVAHGTKLPSVFSLLLQGVDGDTAPRPPSGFDAVWFTPSTPPVDHCAALRKSLADKAGKP
;
A
#
# COMPACT_ATOMS: atom_id res chain seq x y z
N MET A 1 87.52 9.88 -9.12
CA MET A 1 88.37 8.76 -8.65
C MET A 1 87.62 7.46 -8.87
N SER A 2 88.29 6.51 -9.55
CA SER A 2 88.01 5.06 -9.65
C SER A 2 86.75 4.54 -10.40
N LYS A 3 86.95 4.22 -11.70
CA LYS A 3 86.36 3.04 -12.40
C LYS A 3 86.86 1.73 -11.70
N PRO A 4 86.35 0.47 -11.92
CA PRO A 4 86.02 -0.08 -13.25
C PRO A 4 85.11 -1.37 -13.35
N ARG A 5 85.06 -1.90 -14.59
CA ARG A 5 84.97 -3.33 -15.04
C ARG A 5 83.60 -4.03 -15.21
N LEU A 6 83.30 -4.30 -16.49
CA LEU A 6 82.60 -5.50 -16.99
C LEU A 6 83.44 -6.77 -16.76
N PRO A 7 82.79 -7.95 -16.82
CA PRO A 7 83.27 -8.98 -17.74
C PRO A 7 82.19 -9.56 -18.64
N ALA A 8 82.64 -9.99 -19.83
CA ALA A 8 81.89 -10.67 -20.88
C ALA A 8 82.00 -12.21 -20.76
N ARG A 9 81.15 -12.90 -21.56
CA ARG A 9 81.19 -14.30 -22.07
C ARG A 9 79.97 -15.12 -21.63
N HIS A 10 79.34 -16.00 -22.42
CA HIS A 10 79.73 -16.69 -23.65
C HIS A 10 78.50 -17.08 -24.53
N ARG A 11 78.79 -17.19 -25.82
CA ARG A 11 78.06 -17.70 -27.00
C ARG A 11 77.10 -18.89 -26.84
N SER A 12 76.01 -18.88 -27.64
CA SER A 12 75.70 -19.88 -28.67
C SER A 12 74.46 -19.48 -29.50
N GLY A 13 74.59 -19.38 -30.83
CA GLY A 13 73.47 -19.56 -31.77
C GLY A 13 73.51 -21.01 -32.31
N PRO A 14 72.87 -21.35 -33.43
CA PRO A 14 71.71 -20.75 -34.12
C PRO A 14 70.59 -21.80 -34.30
N VAL A 15 69.58 -21.51 -35.14
CA VAL A 15 68.95 -22.40 -36.16
C VAL A 15 67.45 -22.15 -36.24
N HIS A 16 67.03 -21.69 -37.43
CA HIS A 16 65.66 -21.69 -37.90
C HIS A 16 65.15 -23.13 -38.05
N ASP A 17 64.04 -23.49 -37.40
CA ASP A 17 63.24 -24.67 -37.74
C ASP A 17 61.88 -24.21 -38.29
N ALA A 18 61.73 -24.40 -39.59
CA ALA A 18 60.51 -24.15 -40.34
C ALA A 18 59.50 -25.26 -40.04
N ARG A 19 58.62 -25.05 -39.07
CA ARG A 19 57.46 -25.92 -38.87
C ARG A 19 56.23 -25.36 -39.58
N ARG A 20 55.95 -25.99 -40.72
CA ARG A 20 54.62 -26.04 -41.35
C ARG A 20 53.57 -26.31 -40.27
N ARG A 21 52.71 -25.34 -39.99
CA ARG A 21 51.45 -25.58 -39.28
C ARG A 21 50.36 -25.66 -40.34
N THR A 22 49.90 -26.88 -40.55
CA THR A 22 48.70 -27.27 -41.28
C THR A 22 47.54 -26.38 -40.84
N LEU A 23 47.00 -25.59 -41.77
CA LEU A 23 45.76 -24.86 -41.57
C LEU A 23 44.62 -25.89 -41.59
N VAL A 24 44.15 -26.31 -40.42
CA VAL A 24 42.91 -27.05 -40.30
C VAL A 24 41.78 -26.03 -40.50
N LEU A 25 41.18 -26.04 -41.69
CA LEU A 25 39.89 -25.43 -41.96
C LEU A 25 38.85 -26.17 -41.10
N GLY A 26 38.66 -25.69 -39.87
CA GLY A 26 37.49 -26.03 -39.09
C GLY A 26 36.28 -25.42 -39.78
N LEU A 27 35.46 -26.28 -40.41
CA LEU A 27 34.06 -25.98 -40.71
C LEU A 27 33.36 -25.72 -39.37
N GLY A 28 33.45 -24.48 -38.91
CA GLY A 28 32.57 -23.97 -37.87
C GLY A 28 31.16 -24.01 -38.44
N ALA A 29 30.37 -24.99 -38.00
CA ALA A 29 28.94 -24.95 -38.18
C ALA A 29 28.45 -23.69 -37.47
N SER A 30 28.25 -22.62 -38.24
CA SER A 30 27.43 -21.48 -37.86
C SER A 30 26.04 -22.03 -37.58
N GLY A 31 25.81 -22.46 -36.34
CA GLY A 31 24.48 -22.65 -35.82
C GLY A 31 23.84 -21.28 -35.86
N LEU A 32 23.04 -21.02 -36.89
CA LEU A 32 22.00 -20.00 -36.81
C LEU A 32 21.14 -20.41 -35.62
N ALA A 33 21.39 -19.80 -34.47
CA ALA A 33 20.44 -19.74 -33.39
C ALA A 33 19.22 -19.01 -33.98
N LEU A 34 18.28 -19.79 -34.50
CA LEU A 34 16.93 -19.34 -34.80
C LEU A 34 16.42 -18.73 -33.49
N SER A 35 16.50 -17.40 -33.41
CA SER A 35 15.84 -16.63 -32.36
C SER A 35 14.38 -16.97 -32.50
N GLN A 36 13.86 -17.80 -31.57
CA GLN A 36 12.43 -18.03 -31.56
C GLN A 36 11.76 -16.67 -31.43
N PRO A 37 10.75 -16.36 -32.27
CA PRO A 37 9.93 -15.17 -32.03
C PRO A 37 9.45 -15.29 -30.59
N GLY A 38 9.85 -14.32 -29.75
CA GLY A 38 9.52 -14.32 -28.34
C GLY A 38 8.02 -14.54 -28.21
N ALA A 39 7.63 -15.66 -27.59
CA ALA A 39 6.24 -15.93 -27.30
C ALA A 39 5.68 -14.67 -26.64
N TRP A 40 4.72 -14.01 -27.29
CA TRP A 40 4.02 -12.90 -26.69
C TRP A 40 3.40 -13.44 -25.41
N ALA A 41 3.96 -13.06 -24.26
CA ALA A 41 3.40 -13.48 -22.98
C ALA A 41 1.96 -12.95 -22.96
N VAL A 42 1.00 -13.86 -23.03
CA VAL A 42 -0.42 -13.50 -22.95
C VAL A 42 -0.63 -12.89 -21.57
N GLU A 43 -1.02 -11.62 -21.55
CA GLU A 43 -1.29 -10.92 -20.30
C GLU A 43 -2.40 -11.68 -19.54
N PRO A 44 -2.20 -11.99 -18.24
CA PRO A 44 -3.21 -12.67 -17.45
C PRO A 44 -4.57 -11.97 -17.55
N ALA A 45 -5.62 -12.76 -17.76
CA ALA A 45 -6.98 -12.26 -17.72
C ALA A 45 -7.26 -11.58 -16.37
N LEU A 46 -8.03 -10.50 -16.40
CA LEU A 46 -8.41 -9.79 -15.19
C LEU A 46 -9.36 -10.63 -14.34
N PRO A 47 -9.25 -10.59 -13.00
CA PRO A 47 -10.28 -11.14 -12.13
C PRO A 47 -11.62 -10.44 -12.40
N PRO A 48 -12.77 -11.11 -12.16
CA PRO A 48 -14.07 -10.44 -12.26
C PRO A 48 -14.13 -9.29 -11.24
N LEU A 49 -14.79 -8.19 -11.63
CA LEU A 49 -15.04 -7.09 -10.69
C LEU A 49 -15.93 -7.56 -9.53
N PRO A 50 -15.69 -7.09 -8.31
CA PRO A 50 -16.56 -7.40 -7.19
C PRO A 50 -17.96 -6.79 -7.41
N ALA A 51 -18.98 -7.49 -6.93
CA ALA A 51 -20.31 -6.89 -6.80
C ALA A 51 -20.33 -5.94 -5.60
N PHE A 52 -20.97 -4.79 -5.75
CA PHE A 52 -21.13 -3.84 -4.66
C PHE A 52 -22.15 -4.33 -3.63
N GLN A 53 -21.83 -4.11 -2.36
CA GLN A 53 -22.61 -4.51 -1.20
C GLN A 53 -23.43 -3.33 -0.66
N GLU A 54 -22.91 -2.12 -0.77
CA GLU A 54 -23.61 -0.91 -0.33
C GLU A 54 -24.74 -0.55 -1.29
N THR A 55 -25.77 0.11 -0.75
CA THR A 55 -26.98 0.45 -1.50
C THR A 55 -27.24 1.95 -1.63
N GLY A 56 -26.45 2.79 -0.96
CA GLY A 56 -26.60 4.24 -1.02
C GLY A 56 -26.38 4.76 -2.44
N PHE A 57 -27.40 5.41 -3.01
CA PHE A 57 -27.37 5.92 -4.39
C PHE A 57 -26.97 4.85 -5.43
N ALA A 58 -27.29 3.58 -5.21
CA ALA A 58 -26.89 2.48 -6.09
C ALA A 58 -27.38 2.64 -7.54
N ASP A 59 -28.50 3.32 -7.77
CA ASP A 59 -29.06 3.61 -9.10
C ASP A 59 -28.40 4.81 -9.80
N SER A 60 -27.42 5.46 -9.16
CA SER A 60 -26.71 6.60 -9.76
C SER A 60 -25.96 6.16 -11.02
N PRO A 61 -26.01 6.94 -12.12
CA PRO A 61 -25.27 6.63 -13.35
C PRO A 61 -23.75 6.74 -13.18
N LEU A 62 -23.27 7.16 -12.01
CA LEU A 62 -21.85 7.19 -11.67
C LEU A 62 -21.35 5.86 -11.12
N VAL A 63 -22.19 5.08 -10.43
CA VAL A 63 -21.79 3.84 -9.76
C VAL A 63 -21.09 2.90 -10.75
N GLY A 64 -19.90 2.43 -10.36
CA GLY A 64 -19.06 1.54 -11.15
C GLY A 64 -18.21 2.22 -12.23
N ARG A 65 -18.43 3.51 -12.53
CA ARG A 65 -17.60 4.25 -13.49
C ARG A 65 -16.25 4.60 -12.88
N ILE A 66 -15.23 4.55 -13.74
CA ILE A 66 -13.89 5.07 -13.45
C ILE A 66 -13.69 6.28 -14.36
N VAL A 67 -13.27 7.41 -13.79
CA VAL A 67 -13.06 8.66 -14.54
C VAL A 67 -11.67 9.20 -14.23
N GLY A 68 -10.88 9.47 -15.29
CA GLY A 68 -9.57 10.08 -15.18
C GLY A 68 -9.61 11.60 -14.94
N ALA A 69 -8.47 12.18 -14.60
CA ALA A 69 -8.33 13.63 -14.36
C ALA A 69 -8.65 14.51 -15.59
N ASP A 70 -8.57 13.95 -16.80
CA ASP A 70 -8.99 14.57 -18.05
C ASP A 70 -10.52 14.54 -18.26
N GLY A 71 -11.27 13.92 -17.34
CA GLY A 71 -12.71 13.73 -17.42
C GLY A 71 -13.14 12.57 -18.31
N LEU A 72 -12.19 11.81 -18.88
CA LEU A 72 -12.50 10.67 -19.73
C LEU A 72 -12.77 9.42 -18.90
N ALA A 73 -13.69 8.58 -19.39
CA ALA A 73 -13.97 7.29 -18.78
C ALA A 73 -12.79 6.33 -18.99
N LEU A 74 -12.39 5.64 -17.92
CA LEU A 74 -11.35 4.61 -17.94
C LEU A 74 -11.99 3.23 -17.83
N GLN A 75 -11.47 2.28 -18.60
CA GLN A 75 -11.75 0.86 -18.40
C GLN A 75 -10.88 0.31 -17.25
N PRO A 76 -11.32 -0.73 -16.53
CA PRO A 76 -10.53 -1.32 -15.44
C PRO A 76 -9.10 -1.72 -15.83
N ALA A 77 -8.91 -2.21 -17.06
CA ALA A 77 -7.57 -2.51 -17.59
C ALA A 77 -6.68 -1.27 -17.75
N GLN A 78 -7.26 -0.13 -18.16
CA GLN A 78 -6.53 1.12 -18.32
C GLN A 78 -6.15 1.70 -16.95
N LEU A 79 -7.05 1.60 -15.96
CA LEU A 79 -6.75 1.96 -14.58
C LEU A 79 -5.56 1.16 -14.04
N LEU A 80 -5.57 -0.17 -14.22
CA LEU A 80 -4.47 -1.03 -13.79
C LEU A 80 -3.15 -0.71 -14.49
N ALA A 81 -3.19 -0.39 -15.79
CA ALA A 81 -2.01 0.03 -16.53
C ALA A 81 -1.41 1.33 -15.95
N GLN A 82 -2.25 2.29 -15.53
CA GLN A 82 -1.79 3.52 -14.87
C GLN A 82 -1.19 3.23 -13.49
N CYS A 83 -1.82 2.39 -12.68
CA CYS A 83 -1.26 1.97 -11.39
C CYS A 83 0.08 1.23 -11.54
N ALA A 84 0.20 0.34 -12.52
CA ALA A 84 1.43 -0.41 -12.78
C ALA A 84 2.57 0.44 -13.37
N ALA A 85 2.24 1.53 -14.08
CA ALA A 85 3.21 2.46 -14.64
C ALA A 85 3.80 3.41 -13.58
N ALA A 86 3.08 3.66 -12.49
CA ALA A 86 3.58 4.42 -11.36
C ALA A 86 4.53 3.60 -10.49
N SER A 87 5.45 4.28 -9.80
CA SER A 87 6.29 3.66 -8.76
C SER A 87 5.44 3.34 -7.53
N ILE A 88 4.47 4.21 -7.23
CA ILE A 88 3.52 4.09 -6.13
C ILE A 88 2.10 4.33 -6.67
N CYS A 89 1.19 3.38 -6.47
CA CYS A 89 -0.25 3.52 -6.72
C CYS A 89 -0.96 3.63 -5.36
N MET A 90 -1.47 4.82 -5.04
CA MET A 90 -2.21 5.09 -3.80
C MET A 90 -3.70 4.87 -4.03
N LEU A 91 -4.33 4.07 -3.18
CA LEU A 91 -5.77 3.80 -3.20
C LEU A 91 -6.40 4.52 -2.00
N GLY A 92 -6.95 5.70 -2.25
CA GLY A 92 -7.61 6.54 -1.25
C GLY A 92 -8.99 6.00 -0.92
N GLU A 93 -9.19 5.58 0.32
CA GLU A 93 -10.44 4.98 0.80
C GLU A 93 -11.19 5.88 1.81
N GLN A 94 -12.49 5.61 1.93
CA GLN A 94 -13.20 5.69 3.21
C GLN A 94 -13.01 4.36 3.96
N HIS A 95 -12.52 4.42 5.19
CA HIS A 95 -12.02 3.27 5.97
C HIS A 95 -13.07 2.23 6.40
N ASP A 96 -14.34 2.62 6.48
CA ASP A 96 -15.43 1.74 6.87
C ASP A 96 -16.29 1.28 5.68
N HIS A 97 -15.82 1.53 4.45
CA HIS A 97 -16.56 1.25 3.23
C HIS A 97 -16.18 -0.13 2.63
N PRO A 98 -17.06 -1.14 2.69
CA PRO A 98 -16.70 -2.50 2.27
C PRO A 98 -16.41 -2.63 0.78
N ASP A 99 -17.11 -1.87 -0.07
CA ASP A 99 -16.86 -1.87 -1.52
C ASP A 99 -15.51 -1.28 -1.90
N HIS A 100 -15.00 -0.30 -1.15
CA HIS A 100 -13.65 0.20 -1.36
C HIS A 100 -12.62 -0.91 -1.11
N HIS A 101 -12.74 -1.65 -0.01
CA HIS A 101 -11.83 -2.76 0.29
C HIS A 101 -11.94 -3.91 -0.71
N ALA A 102 -13.13 -4.18 -1.25
CA ALA A 102 -13.31 -5.16 -2.31
C ALA A 102 -12.59 -4.74 -3.60
N LEU A 103 -12.69 -3.46 -3.99
CA LEU A 103 -11.97 -2.92 -5.15
C LEU A 103 -10.45 -2.93 -4.94
N GLN A 104 -9.97 -2.62 -3.73
CA GLN A 104 -8.54 -2.72 -3.40
C GLN A 104 -8.04 -4.16 -3.53
N ALA A 105 -8.79 -5.14 -3.03
CA ALA A 105 -8.45 -6.55 -3.18
C ALA A 105 -8.38 -6.95 -4.66
N TRP A 106 -9.29 -6.44 -5.50
CA TRP A 106 -9.27 -6.66 -6.94
C TRP A 106 -8.01 -6.07 -7.61
N VAL A 107 -7.64 -4.82 -7.29
CA VAL A 107 -6.43 -4.16 -7.81
C VAL A 107 -5.19 -4.96 -7.42
N ILE A 108 -5.08 -5.36 -6.16
CA ILE A 108 -3.96 -6.16 -5.63
C ILE A 108 -3.86 -7.50 -6.36
N GLN A 109 -4.97 -8.23 -6.51
CA GLN A 109 -5.00 -9.52 -7.20
C GLN A 109 -4.56 -9.39 -8.67
N ALA A 110 -5.08 -8.37 -9.37
CA ALA A 110 -4.77 -8.16 -10.77
C ALA A 110 -3.29 -7.79 -10.99
N LEU A 111 -2.74 -6.87 -10.20
CA LEU A 111 -1.32 -6.47 -10.30
C LEU A 111 -0.38 -7.61 -9.89
N ALA A 112 -0.74 -8.38 -8.86
CA ALA A 112 0.05 -9.52 -8.42
C ALA A 112 0.06 -10.64 -9.47
N ALA A 113 -1.09 -10.98 -10.07
CA ALA A 113 -1.19 -11.98 -11.14
C ALA A 113 -0.32 -11.62 -12.36
N ARG A 114 -0.16 -10.32 -12.63
CA ARG A 114 0.70 -9.79 -13.71
C ARG A 114 2.17 -9.65 -13.33
N GLY A 115 2.55 -9.98 -12.09
CA GLY A 115 3.92 -9.83 -11.58
C GLY A 115 4.38 -8.37 -11.46
N GLN A 116 3.44 -7.43 -11.43
CA GLN A 116 3.67 -5.98 -11.43
C GLN A 116 3.63 -5.36 -10.03
N LEU A 117 3.20 -6.12 -9.01
CA LEU A 117 3.12 -5.65 -7.62
C LEU A 117 4.41 -5.96 -6.85
N ALA A 118 5.02 -4.94 -6.24
CA ALA A 118 6.22 -5.08 -5.40
C ALA A 118 5.87 -5.44 -3.95
N ALA A 119 4.93 -4.71 -3.36
CA ALA A 119 4.46 -4.84 -2.00
C ALA A 119 3.09 -4.15 -1.84
N VAL A 120 2.36 -4.50 -0.77
CA VAL A 120 1.22 -3.72 -0.29
C VAL A 120 1.61 -3.00 0.99
N ALA A 121 1.59 -1.68 0.96
CA ALA A 121 1.83 -0.80 2.09
C ALA A 121 0.49 -0.45 2.76
N LEU A 122 0.47 -0.40 4.09
CA LEU A 122 -0.74 -0.17 4.88
C LEU A 122 -0.58 1.03 5.82
N GLU A 123 -1.52 1.97 5.74
CA GLU A 123 -1.71 2.97 6.79
C GLU A 123 -2.15 2.33 8.12
N MET A 124 -2.90 1.23 8.08
CA MET A 124 -3.51 0.64 9.28
C MET A 124 -2.49 -0.01 10.24
N VAL A 125 -1.23 -0.07 9.84
CA VAL A 125 -0.16 -0.78 10.54
C VAL A 125 1.06 0.12 10.70
N ASP A 126 1.61 0.14 11.90
CA ASP A 126 2.83 0.87 12.26
C ASP A 126 4.03 0.46 11.39
N ALA A 127 4.85 1.44 11.03
CA ALA A 127 6.14 1.21 10.41
C ALA A 127 7.01 0.25 11.25
N GLY A 128 7.69 -0.66 10.56
CA GLY A 128 8.51 -1.71 11.17
C GLY A 128 7.78 -3.04 11.41
N ARG A 129 6.45 -3.09 11.20
CA ARG A 129 5.69 -4.35 11.15
C ARG A 129 5.53 -4.80 9.69
N ARG A 130 5.71 -6.09 9.44
CA ARG A 130 5.59 -6.65 8.09
C ARG A 130 5.30 -8.14 8.13
N PHE A 131 4.77 -8.64 7.01
CA PHE A 131 4.63 -10.04 6.69
C PHE A 131 5.19 -10.26 5.28
N ASP A 132 6.34 -10.92 5.18
CA ASP A 132 7.06 -11.24 3.94
C ASP A 132 6.74 -12.64 3.42
N GLY A 133 6.25 -13.53 4.28
CA GLY A 133 5.85 -14.86 3.86
C GLY A 133 5.67 -15.87 4.98
N PRO A 134 5.53 -17.17 4.64
CA PRO A 134 5.22 -18.22 5.60
C PRO A 134 6.24 -18.37 6.75
N ALA A 135 7.47 -17.89 6.60
CA ALA A 135 8.47 -17.90 7.67
C ALA A 135 8.10 -16.96 8.83
N ASP A 136 7.31 -15.91 8.57
CA ASP A 136 6.83 -14.97 9.59
C ASP A 136 5.57 -15.49 10.30
N ALA A 137 4.92 -16.52 9.77
CA ALA A 137 3.81 -17.18 10.44
C ALA A 137 4.39 -18.14 11.48
N ALA A 138 4.31 -17.76 12.77
CA ALA A 138 4.77 -18.61 13.86
C ALA A 138 4.16 -20.04 13.75
N PRO A 139 4.96 -21.11 13.85
CA PRO A 139 4.44 -22.47 13.82
C PRO A 139 3.69 -22.75 15.13
N GLY A 140 2.37 -22.82 15.04
CA GLY A 140 1.52 -23.30 16.13
C GLY A 140 0.47 -22.30 16.55
N ASN A 141 -0.72 -22.44 15.94
CA ASN A 141 -2.02 -22.37 16.60
C ASN A 141 -3.06 -22.73 15.52
N ALA A 142 -3.36 -24.03 15.41
CA ALA A 142 -4.56 -24.46 14.72
C ALA A 142 -5.76 -23.80 15.40
N GLU A 143 -6.68 -23.27 14.60
CA GLU A 143 -7.88 -22.57 15.03
C GLU A 143 -8.74 -23.48 15.93
N PRO A 144 -8.95 -23.16 17.23
CA PRO A 144 -10.04 -23.80 17.96
C PRO A 144 -11.38 -23.27 17.41
N PRO A 145 -12.44 -24.09 17.35
CA PRO A 145 -13.74 -23.66 16.84
C PRO A 145 -14.22 -22.45 17.64
N GLN A 146 -14.63 -21.40 16.93
CA GLN A 146 -15.17 -20.18 17.53
C GLN A 146 -16.51 -20.53 18.20
N VAL A 147 -16.50 -20.74 19.51
CA VAL A 147 -17.71 -20.74 20.33
C VAL A 147 -17.93 -19.30 20.80
N SER A 148 -18.93 -18.65 20.21
CA SER A 148 -19.41 -17.34 20.64
C SER A 148 -19.93 -17.41 22.08
N LEU A 149 -19.16 -16.91 23.04
CA LEU A 149 -19.65 -16.59 24.38
C LEU A 149 -19.89 -15.08 24.48
N ALA A 150 -21.09 -14.71 24.89
CA ALA A 150 -21.51 -13.32 25.08
C ALA A 150 -20.62 -12.58 26.11
N PRO A 151 -20.41 -11.26 25.98
CA PRO A 151 -19.54 -10.53 26.88
C PRO A 151 -20.19 -10.29 28.24
N THR A 152 -19.64 -10.90 29.29
CA THR A 152 -19.70 -10.36 30.66
C THR A 152 -18.53 -9.39 30.84
N GLY A 153 -18.83 -8.17 31.28
CA GLY A 153 -17.95 -7.02 31.13
C GLY A 153 -16.77 -6.88 32.10
N GLY A 154 -16.03 -5.77 31.89
CA GLY A 154 -15.17 -5.12 32.88
C GLY A 154 -13.67 -5.18 32.56
N GLY A 155 -13.06 -4.00 32.28
CA GLY A 155 -11.60 -3.81 32.36
C GLY A 155 -11.04 -2.78 31.38
N SER A 156 -10.53 -1.66 31.90
CA SER A 156 -9.98 -0.53 31.13
C SER A 156 -8.46 -0.62 30.92
N ALA A 157 -7.97 -0.33 29.71
CA ALA A 157 -6.61 0.18 29.47
C ALA A 157 -6.49 0.85 28.07
N GLY A 158 -5.76 1.97 28.01
CA GLY A 158 -5.09 2.58 26.84
C GLY A 158 -5.91 2.81 25.54
N ARG A 159 -6.43 4.02 25.31
CA ARG A 159 -7.22 4.34 24.11
C ARG A 159 -6.37 5.04 23.03
N ALA A 160 -6.14 4.34 21.92
CA ALA A 160 -5.62 4.88 20.66
C ALA A 160 -6.62 5.83 19.97
N TRP A 161 -6.09 6.80 19.23
CA TRP A 161 -6.84 7.83 18.51
C TRP A 161 -7.41 7.27 17.21
N GLY A 162 -8.68 7.57 16.91
CA GLY A 162 -9.38 7.11 15.69
C GLY A 162 -10.53 6.11 15.88
N ARG A 163 -11.27 6.14 17.01
CA ARG A 163 -12.48 5.30 17.14
C ARG A 163 -13.68 5.87 16.39
N SER A 164 -14.25 5.08 15.49
CA SER A 164 -15.70 5.03 15.27
C SER A 164 -16.39 4.30 16.44
N PRO A 165 -17.57 4.74 16.92
CA PRO A 165 -18.39 3.94 17.82
C PRO A 165 -18.96 2.76 17.04
N GLY A 166 -18.85 1.57 17.62
CA GLY A 166 -19.18 0.31 16.95
C GLY A 166 -20.60 0.24 16.41
N ASN A 167 -20.73 -0.49 15.30
CA ASN A 167 -21.97 -1.07 14.85
C ASN A 167 -21.80 -2.59 14.81
N ALA A 168 -22.83 -3.32 15.25
CA ALA A 168 -22.87 -4.77 15.13
C ALA A 168 -22.77 -5.14 13.65
N GLY A 169 -21.76 -5.94 13.29
CA GLY A 169 -21.52 -6.35 11.91
C GLY A 169 -22.68 -7.20 11.35
N PRO A 170 -22.88 -7.22 10.02
CA PRO A 170 -23.88 -8.07 9.37
C PRO A 170 -23.58 -9.56 9.60
N PRO A 171 -24.59 -10.45 9.48
CA PRO A 171 -24.43 -11.87 9.76
C PRO A 171 -23.35 -12.50 8.86
N GLN A 172 -22.46 -13.28 9.48
CA GLN A 172 -21.39 -14.00 8.78
C GLN A 172 -21.99 -15.05 7.83
N VAL A 173 -21.82 -14.86 6.52
CA VAL A 173 -22.10 -15.89 5.52
C VAL A 173 -20.81 -16.65 5.24
N SER A 174 -20.73 -17.88 5.74
CA SER A 174 -19.64 -18.80 5.44
C SER A 174 -19.83 -19.40 4.04
N LEU A 175 -18.95 -19.07 3.10
CA LEU A 175 -18.83 -19.79 1.83
C LEU A 175 -17.95 -21.02 2.04
N THR A 176 -18.55 -22.21 2.05
CA THR A 176 -17.81 -23.48 1.99
C THR A 176 -17.41 -23.77 0.54
N PRO A 177 -16.14 -24.12 0.24
CA PRO A 177 -15.78 -24.66 -1.07
C PRO A 177 -16.15 -26.15 -1.13
N ALA A 178 -16.91 -26.54 -2.15
CA ALA A 178 -17.05 -27.93 -2.55
C ALA A 178 -15.70 -28.48 -3.05
N GLY A 179 -15.37 -29.71 -2.65
CA GLY A 179 -14.02 -30.28 -2.74
C GLY A 179 -13.57 -30.80 -4.11
N GLY A 180 -12.27 -31.15 -4.16
CA GLY A 180 -11.61 -31.88 -5.25
C GLY A 180 -10.09 -31.80 -5.12
N GLY A 181 -9.40 -32.92 -4.90
CA GLY A 181 -8.04 -32.97 -4.34
C GLY A 181 -6.84 -32.72 -5.28
N SER A 182 -5.72 -32.33 -4.66
CA SER A 182 -4.39 -32.96 -4.84
C SER A 182 -3.41 -32.38 -3.80
N ALA A 183 -2.68 -33.27 -3.12
CA ALA A 183 -1.85 -32.98 -1.96
C ALA A 183 -0.52 -32.30 -2.32
N SER A 184 -0.28 -31.11 -1.73
CA SER A 184 1.02 -30.63 -1.20
C SER A 184 1.09 -29.10 -0.99
N ARG A 185 0.24 -28.50 -0.13
CA ARG A 185 0.58 -27.26 0.61
C ARG A 185 -0.23 -27.20 1.91
N PRO A 186 0.29 -27.71 3.05
CA PRO A 186 -0.55 -27.83 4.25
C PRO A 186 -0.80 -26.49 4.99
N TRP A 187 -0.30 -25.33 4.50
CA TRP A 187 -0.23 -24.09 5.28
C TRP A 187 -0.29 -22.81 4.44
N GLY A 188 -1.36 -22.58 3.68
CA GLY A 188 -1.53 -21.36 2.88
C GLY A 188 -1.78 -20.06 3.70
N ARG A 189 -0.99 -19.80 4.75
CA ARG A 189 -0.86 -18.56 5.56
C ARG A 189 -2.13 -18.16 6.33
N SER A 190 -2.29 -18.67 7.55
CA SER A 190 -3.45 -18.37 8.41
C SER A 190 -3.58 -16.87 8.67
N GLU A 191 -4.81 -16.34 8.61
CA GLU A 191 -5.12 -14.94 8.95
C GLU A 191 -4.57 -14.54 10.32
N ASN A 192 -4.62 -15.45 11.30
CA ASN A 192 -4.09 -15.20 12.63
C ASN A 192 -2.58 -14.91 12.64
N GLY A 193 -1.79 -15.71 11.91
CA GLY A 193 -0.34 -15.47 11.78
C GLY A 193 -0.03 -14.14 11.09
N VAL A 194 -0.81 -13.78 10.07
CA VAL A 194 -0.67 -12.47 9.40
C VAL A 194 -0.99 -11.33 10.37
N ARG A 195 -2.12 -11.42 11.08
CA ARG A 195 -2.50 -10.43 12.10
C ARG A 195 -1.46 -10.30 13.20
N GLN A 196 -0.88 -11.41 13.65
CA GLN A 196 0.17 -11.40 14.65
C GLN A 196 1.43 -10.70 14.14
N ALA A 197 1.92 -11.05 12.95
CA ALA A 197 3.11 -10.42 12.36
C ALA A 197 2.91 -8.91 12.12
N LEU A 198 1.71 -8.52 11.70
CA LEU A 198 1.34 -7.12 11.51
C LEU A 198 1.00 -6.39 12.82
N HIS A 199 0.93 -7.09 13.96
CA HIS A 199 0.42 -6.52 15.21
C HIS A 199 -0.95 -5.83 15.02
N TRP A 200 -1.85 -6.49 14.28
CA TRP A 200 -3.07 -5.89 13.79
C TRP A 200 -3.97 -5.36 14.92
N ASN A 201 -4.24 -4.05 14.89
CA ASN A 201 -5.13 -3.40 15.85
C ASN A 201 -6.59 -3.55 15.41
N ASN A 202 -7.27 -4.59 15.89
CA ASN A 202 -8.67 -4.85 15.55
C ASN A 202 -9.66 -3.81 16.11
N ASP A 203 -9.26 -3.07 17.15
CA ASP A 203 -10.08 -2.04 17.80
C ASP A 203 -10.17 -0.76 16.97
N GLY A 204 -9.07 -0.40 16.30
CA GLY A 204 -9.04 0.75 15.38
C GLY A 204 -9.42 0.37 13.95
N TRP A 205 -8.97 -0.81 13.51
CA TRP A 205 -9.13 -1.30 12.15
C TRP A 205 -9.77 -2.69 12.18
N PRO A 206 -11.10 -2.82 12.12
CA PRO A 206 -11.75 -4.13 12.19
C PRO A 206 -11.22 -5.06 11.10
N TRP A 207 -10.61 -6.20 11.50
CA TRP A 207 -9.97 -7.12 10.56
C TRP A 207 -10.91 -7.62 9.46
N ALA A 208 -12.19 -7.81 9.80
CA ALA A 208 -13.22 -8.25 8.87
C ALA A 208 -13.36 -7.34 7.63
N LEU A 209 -13.03 -6.05 7.76
CA LEU A 209 -13.05 -5.10 6.64
C LEU A 209 -11.80 -5.24 5.74
N TYR A 210 -10.64 -5.49 6.34
CA TYR A 210 -9.34 -5.48 5.65
C TYR A 210 -8.81 -6.86 5.24
N VAL A 211 -9.45 -7.94 5.70
CA VAL A 211 -9.03 -9.32 5.38
C VAL A 211 -8.94 -9.55 3.87
N GLY A 212 -9.87 -8.99 3.09
CA GLY A 212 -9.90 -9.10 1.63
C GLY A 212 -8.61 -8.60 0.97
N PRO A 213 -8.30 -7.29 1.05
CA PRO A 213 -7.11 -6.72 0.44
C PRO A 213 -5.79 -7.27 1.03
N VAL A 214 -5.71 -7.47 2.35
CA VAL A 214 -4.50 -8.01 2.99
C VAL A 214 -4.24 -9.45 2.51
N MET A 215 -5.25 -10.31 2.58
CA MET A 215 -5.06 -11.71 2.20
C MET A 215 -4.92 -11.93 0.70
N ALA A 216 -5.39 -11.00 -0.13
CA ALA A 216 -5.09 -10.99 -1.57
C ALA A 216 -3.58 -10.94 -1.83
N ALA A 217 -2.86 -10.03 -1.18
CA ALA A 217 -1.40 -9.92 -1.30
C ALA A 217 -0.69 -11.15 -0.73
N VAL A 218 -1.08 -11.57 0.47
CA VAL A 218 -0.53 -12.73 1.19
C VAL A 218 -0.65 -14.01 0.36
N ARG A 219 -1.83 -14.29 -0.21
CA ARG A 219 -2.04 -15.47 -1.05
C ARG A 219 -1.20 -15.43 -2.33
N ALA A 220 -0.98 -14.24 -2.89
CA ALA A 220 -0.13 -14.05 -4.06
C ALA A 220 1.38 -14.06 -3.76
N GLY A 221 1.79 -14.14 -2.49
CA GLY A 221 3.21 -14.08 -2.11
C GLY A 221 3.82 -12.69 -2.15
N ILE A 222 2.98 -11.66 -2.09
CA ILE A 222 3.41 -10.26 -2.04
C ILE A 222 3.55 -9.84 -0.57
N PRO A 223 4.67 -9.18 -0.20
CA PRO A 223 4.84 -8.62 1.14
C PRO A 223 3.74 -7.62 1.52
N VAL A 224 3.30 -7.68 2.76
CA VAL A 224 2.40 -6.70 3.37
C VAL A 224 3.15 -5.96 4.47
N VAL A 225 3.19 -4.64 4.41
CA VAL A 225 4.09 -3.83 5.23
C VAL A 225 3.35 -2.65 5.84
N GLY A 226 3.47 -2.47 7.15
CA GLY A 226 3.02 -1.26 7.82
C GLY A 226 3.94 -0.10 7.54
N VAL A 227 3.37 1.07 7.26
CA VAL A 227 4.13 2.28 6.89
C VAL A 227 3.74 3.50 7.70
N ASN A 228 2.76 3.37 8.60
CA ASN A 228 2.28 4.51 9.39
C ASN A 228 3.26 4.93 10.47
N LEU A 229 3.10 6.15 10.98
CA LEU A 229 3.85 6.63 12.13
C LEU A 229 3.59 5.68 13.31
N PRO A 230 4.63 5.06 13.90
CA PRO A 230 4.44 4.18 15.05
C PRO A 230 3.77 4.90 16.22
N ASP A 231 2.90 4.21 16.96
CA ASP A 231 2.16 4.80 18.09
C ASP A 231 3.09 5.45 19.13
N ALA A 232 4.27 4.87 19.34
CA ALA A 232 5.28 5.38 20.26
C ALA A 232 5.85 6.76 19.86
N GLU A 233 5.80 7.12 18.57
CA GLU A 233 6.31 8.38 18.03
C GLU A 233 5.23 9.46 17.91
N MET A 234 3.96 9.11 18.07
CA MET A 234 2.82 10.01 17.88
C MET A 234 2.91 11.25 18.80
N MET A 235 3.29 11.06 20.07
CA MET A 235 3.44 12.16 21.02
C MET A 235 4.68 13.03 20.76
N ASN A 236 5.71 12.47 20.11
CA ASN A 236 6.85 13.26 19.67
C ASN A 236 6.42 14.18 18.52
N ALA A 237 5.71 13.64 17.52
CA ALA A 237 5.15 14.43 16.43
C ALA A 237 4.20 15.55 16.91
N TYR A 238 3.31 15.23 17.86
CA TYR A 238 2.40 16.21 18.47
C TYR A 238 3.12 17.44 19.02
N ARG A 239 4.28 17.24 19.66
CA ARG A 239 5.03 18.28 20.37
C ARG A 239 6.02 19.03 19.48
N ASP A 240 6.49 18.42 18.40
CA ASP A 240 7.60 18.92 17.62
C ASP A 240 7.15 19.96 16.56
N PRO A 241 7.48 21.25 16.73
CA PRO A 241 7.06 22.29 15.80
C PRO A 241 7.73 22.20 14.42
N LYS A 242 8.73 21.32 14.21
CA LYS A 242 9.34 21.16 12.87
C LYS A 242 8.32 20.78 11.81
N TRP A 243 7.28 20.05 12.20
CA TRP A 243 6.19 19.61 11.33
C TRP A 243 5.35 20.79 10.82
N ASP A 244 5.38 21.95 11.49
CA ASP A 244 4.71 23.14 10.98
C ASP A 244 5.35 23.63 9.67
N ALA A 245 6.62 23.32 9.42
CA ALA A 245 7.34 23.72 8.21
C ALA A 245 7.50 22.57 7.20
N SER A 246 6.94 21.39 7.45
CA SER A 246 7.09 20.23 6.55
C SER A 246 6.21 20.28 5.31
N VAL A 247 5.22 21.18 5.28
CA VAL A 247 4.32 21.42 4.15
C VAL A 247 4.16 22.93 3.91
N PRO A 248 3.72 23.36 2.71
CA PRO A 248 3.42 24.77 2.46
C PRO A 248 2.39 25.34 3.45
N GLU A 249 2.52 26.62 3.80
CA GLU A 249 1.64 27.26 4.79
C GLU A 249 0.15 27.19 4.42
N ALA A 250 -0.19 27.30 3.12
CA ALA A 250 -1.56 27.15 2.65
C ALA A 250 -2.12 25.75 2.93
N VAL A 251 -1.33 24.70 2.69
CA VAL A 251 -1.69 23.32 3.02
C VAL A 251 -1.84 23.17 4.52
N ARG A 252 -0.87 23.64 5.32
CA ARG A 252 -0.95 23.56 6.78
C ARG A 252 -2.24 24.16 7.34
N ARG A 253 -2.66 25.32 6.81
CA ARG A 253 -3.92 25.97 7.22
C ARG A 253 -5.14 25.12 6.84
N SER A 254 -5.18 24.60 5.61
CA SER A 254 -6.25 23.70 5.17
C SER A 254 -6.39 22.50 6.09
N VAL A 255 -5.27 21.82 6.41
CA VAL A 255 -5.29 20.64 7.28
C VAL A 255 -5.72 20.97 8.71
N ILE A 256 -5.37 22.15 9.23
CA ILE A 256 -5.87 22.62 10.55
C ILE A 256 -7.39 22.82 10.53
N ASP A 257 -7.93 23.37 9.44
CA ASP A 257 -9.38 23.52 9.26
C ASP A 257 -10.07 22.16 9.12
N ASP A 258 -9.51 21.24 8.33
CA ASP A 258 -10.03 19.86 8.17
C ASP A 258 -10.04 19.11 9.50
N VAL A 259 -8.98 19.26 10.32
CA VAL A 259 -8.92 18.69 11.67
C VAL A 259 -10.03 19.28 12.54
N ARG A 260 -10.24 20.60 12.51
CA ARG A 260 -11.32 21.24 13.28
C ARG A 260 -12.67 20.67 12.89
N ASP A 261 -12.92 20.58 11.59
CA ASP A 261 -14.22 20.21 11.03
C ASP A 261 -14.50 18.72 11.25
N SER A 262 -13.50 17.85 11.10
CA SER A 262 -13.56 16.41 11.44
C SER A 262 -13.80 16.16 12.93
N HIS A 263 -13.47 17.13 13.79
CA HIS A 263 -13.77 17.10 15.22
C HIS A 263 -14.98 17.99 15.58
N CYS A 264 -15.79 18.38 14.59
CA CYS A 264 -17.02 19.14 14.74
C CYS A 264 -16.85 20.47 15.52
N GLY A 265 -15.65 21.06 15.45
CA GLY A 265 -15.28 22.27 16.19
C GLY A 265 -15.15 22.10 17.70
N LEU A 266 -15.15 20.87 18.22
CA LEU A 266 -15.16 20.58 19.66
C LEU A 266 -13.75 20.54 20.27
N LEU A 267 -12.70 20.47 19.46
CA LEU A 267 -11.33 20.53 19.95
C LEU A 267 -10.96 21.97 20.35
N PRO A 268 -10.21 22.16 21.46
CA PRO A 268 -9.63 23.46 21.78
C PRO A 268 -8.75 23.98 20.64
N ALA A 269 -8.89 25.24 20.27
CA ALA A 269 -8.16 25.84 19.15
C ALA A 269 -6.62 25.67 19.26
N ALA A 270 -6.09 25.71 20.49
CA ALA A 270 -4.66 25.50 20.75
C ALA A 270 -4.16 24.08 20.43
N GLN A 271 -5.04 23.09 20.32
CA GLN A 271 -4.68 21.70 20.00
C GLN A 271 -4.69 21.41 18.50
N LEU A 272 -5.37 22.23 17.68
CA LEU A 272 -5.52 21.97 16.24
C LEU A 272 -4.17 21.92 15.50
N PRO A 273 -3.22 22.85 15.72
CA PRO A 273 -1.91 22.75 15.07
C PRO A 273 -1.18 21.47 15.47
N ALA A 274 -1.24 21.09 16.75
CA ALA A 274 -0.56 19.90 17.25
C ALA A 274 -1.16 18.59 16.70
N MET A 275 -2.47 18.55 16.46
CA MET A 275 -3.14 17.45 15.76
C MET A 275 -2.72 17.38 14.28
N ALA A 276 -2.63 18.53 13.59
CA ALA A 276 -2.15 18.59 12.21
C ALA A 276 -0.71 18.07 12.06
N ARG A 277 0.16 18.32 13.06
CA ARG A 277 1.53 17.77 13.06
C ARG A 277 1.57 16.24 13.02
N ILE A 278 0.62 15.58 13.68
CA ILE A 278 0.51 14.12 13.62
C ILE A 278 0.19 13.68 12.19
N GLN A 279 -0.73 14.35 11.49
CA GLN A 279 -1.04 14.04 10.09
C GLN A 279 0.21 14.15 9.20
N PHE A 280 0.96 15.26 9.30
CA PHE A 280 2.19 15.43 8.51
C PHE A 280 3.27 14.38 8.84
N ALA A 281 3.36 13.96 10.10
CA ALA A 281 4.30 12.92 10.52
C ALA A 281 3.90 11.54 10.01
N ARG A 282 2.59 11.22 9.99
CA ARG A 282 2.05 9.99 9.38
C ARG A 282 2.34 9.97 7.89
N ASP A 283 2.05 11.07 7.19
CA ASP A 283 2.29 11.20 5.75
C ASP A 283 3.77 11.04 5.39
N ALA A 284 4.67 11.66 6.17
CA ALA A 284 6.10 11.49 6.01
C ALA A 284 6.57 10.04 6.25
N SER A 285 6.04 9.37 7.27
CA SER A 285 6.33 7.97 7.55
C SER A 285 5.88 7.08 6.39
N MET A 286 4.65 7.29 5.90
CA MET A 286 4.10 6.52 4.79
C MET A 286 4.87 6.75 3.49
N ALA A 287 5.25 8.00 3.18
CA ALA A 287 6.11 8.33 2.05
C ALA A 287 7.44 7.56 2.11
N ALA A 288 8.14 7.62 3.27
CA ALA A 288 9.41 6.93 3.47
C ALA A 288 9.28 5.41 3.38
N GLY A 289 8.21 4.85 3.96
CA GLY A 289 7.89 3.43 3.89
C GLY A 289 7.67 2.95 2.45
N CYS A 290 6.88 3.67 1.66
CA CYS A 290 6.68 3.36 0.24
C CYS A 290 7.98 3.43 -0.57
N VAL A 291 8.81 4.46 -0.33
CA VAL A 291 10.13 4.61 -0.96
C VAL A 291 11.04 3.40 -0.68
N ALA A 292 11.04 2.89 0.55
CA ALA A 292 11.83 1.72 0.93
C ALA A 292 11.38 0.41 0.27
N LEU A 293 10.17 0.36 -0.29
CA LEU A 293 9.58 -0.81 -0.93
C LEU A 293 9.68 -0.82 -2.46
N LEU A 294 10.21 0.25 -3.06
CA LEU A 294 10.31 0.37 -4.51
C LEU A 294 11.16 -0.73 -5.13
N GLN A 295 10.66 -1.31 -6.21
CA GLN A 295 11.38 -2.29 -7.04
C GLN A 295 11.32 -1.85 -8.51
N PRO A 296 12.39 -2.07 -9.31
CA PRO A 296 12.35 -1.76 -10.73
C PRO A 296 11.16 -2.42 -11.44
N ARG A 297 10.43 -1.64 -12.25
CA ARG A 297 9.32 -2.10 -13.09
C ARG A 297 8.14 -2.73 -12.34
N ARG A 298 8.03 -2.48 -11.02
CA ARG A 298 6.90 -2.89 -10.19
C ARG A 298 6.39 -1.68 -9.40
N THR A 299 5.10 -1.69 -9.11
CA THR A 299 4.43 -0.67 -8.31
C THR A 299 4.29 -1.11 -6.87
N VAL A 300 4.39 -0.18 -5.93
CA VAL A 300 3.94 -0.37 -4.55
C VAL A 300 2.49 0.11 -4.47
N VAL A 301 1.57 -0.75 -4.01
CA VAL A 301 0.19 -0.33 -3.74
C VAL A 301 0.09 0.11 -2.29
N LEU A 302 -0.32 1.36 -2.07
CA LEU A 302 -0.60 1.88 -0.74
C LEU A 302 -2.10 1.95 -0.50
N LEU A 303 -2.56 1.34 0.59
CA LEU A 303 -3.91 1.50 1.12
C LEU A 303 -3.89 2.55 2.22
N ALA A 304 -4.60 3.66 2.00
CA ALA A 304 -4.66 4.78 2.92
C ALA A 304 -5.99 5.53 2.78
N GLY A 305 -6.36 6.29 3.81
CA GLY A 305 -7.50 7.19 3.77
C GLY A 305 -7.38 8.20 2.62
N SER A 306 -8.51 8.63 2.07
CA SER A 306 -8.54 9.54 0.92
C SER A 306 -7.74 10.82 1.14
N PHE A 307 -7.80 11.41 2.34
CA PHE A 307 -6.99 12.57 2.72
C PHE A 307 -5.47 12.34 2.51
N HIS A 308 -4.96 11.18 2.95
CA HIS A 308 -3.55 10.83 2.83
C HIS A 308 -3.14 10.58 1.35
N ALA A 309 -4.07 10.05 0.55
CA ALA A 309 -3.87 9.81 -0.88
C ALA A 309 -4.04 11.07 -1.76
N ASP A 310 -4.59 12.16 -1.25
CA ASP A 310 -4.71 13.42 -1.98
C ASP A 310 -3.32 14.04 -2.19
N LYS A 311 -2.90 14.17 -3.44
CA LYS A 311 -1.56 14.67 -3.78
C LYS A 311 -1.32 16.15 -3.46
N THR A 312 -2.37 16.90 -3.16
CA THR A 312 -2.28 18.33 -2.83
C THR A 312 -2.07 18.60 -1.35
N VAL A 313 -2.36 17.61 -0.48
CA VAL A 313 -2.29 17.80 0.98
C VAL A 313 -1.54 16.69 1.72
N GLY A 314 -1.51 15.46 1.21
CA GLY A 314 -1.01 14.29 1.93
C GLY A 314 0.40 13.81 1.51
N ILE A 315 0.54 12.50 1.38
CA ILE A 315 1.80 11.76 1.22
C ILE A 315 2.67 12.28 0.08
N ALA A 316 2.06 12.69 -1.04
CA ALA A 316 2.80 13.14 -2.22
C ALA A 316 3.66 14.39 -1.95
N LEU A 317 3.27 15.26 -1.01
CA LEU A 317 4.06 16.42 -0.63
C LEU A 317 5.38 16.00 0.03
N HIS A 318 5.35 14.94 0.84
CA HIS A 318 6.52 14.41 1.53
C HIS A 318 7.42 13.61 0.59
N LEU A 319 6.86 12.91 -0.41
CA LEU A 319 7.63 12.28 -1.48
C LEU A 319 8.39 13.33 -2.31
N ALA A 320 7.77 14.47 -2.61
CA ALA A 320 8.44 15.56 -3.33
C ALA A 320 9.56 16.22 -2.50
N ALA A 321 9.36 16.36 -1.19
CA ALA A 321 10.33 16.96 -0.28
C ALA A 321 11.55 16.05 0.00
N ALA A 322 11.38 14.72 0.01
CA ALA A 322 12.45 13.76 0.28
C ALA A 322 13.56 13.74 -0.79
N GLY A 323 13.30 14.28 -1.99
CA GLY A 323 14.27 14.31 -3.09
C GLY A 323 14.51 12.94 -3.75
N PRO A 324 15.40 12.87 -4.75
CA PRO A 324 15.66 11.64 -5.49
C PRO A 324 16.14 10.48 -4.60
N VAL A 325 15.64 9.28 -4.86
CA VAL A 325 15.97 8.05 -4.12
C VAL A 325 17.35 7.50 -4.51
N ALA A 326 18.04 6.83 -3.58
CA ALA A 326 19.44 6.40 -3.70
C ALA A 326 19.80 5.50 -4.91
N HIS A 327 18.83 5.06 -5.71
CA HIS A 327 19.02 4.22 -6.90
C HIS A 327 18.56 4.89 -8.21
N GLY A 328 18.26 6.19 -8.21
CA GLY A 328 17.94 6.94 -9.42
C GLY A 328 17.87 8.45 -9.19
N THR A 329 18.18 9.24 -10.22
CA THR A 329 18.13 10.71 -10.16
C THR A 329 16.71 11.29 -10.26
N LYS A 330 15.67 10.45 -10.30
CA LYS A 330 14.27 10.87 -10.45
C LYS A 330 13.46 10.51 -9.20
N LEU A 331 12.54 11.41 -8.85
CA LEU A 331 11.51 11.16 -7.85
C LEU A 331 10.62 9.97 -8.28
N PRO A 332 10.09 9.19 -7.32
CA PRO A 332 9.13 8.14 -7.63
C PRO A 332 7.87 8.76 -8.26
N SER A 333 7.41 8.17 -9.36
CA SER A 333 6.11 8.54 -9.95
C SER A 333 4.97 8.02 -9.08
N VAL A 334 3.94 8.83 -8.91
CA VAL A 334 2.76 8.53 -8.08
C VAL A 334 1.50 8.59 -8.94
N PHE A 335 0.66 7.56 -8.84
CA PHE A 335 -0.70 7.55 -9.32
C PHE A 335 -1.65 7.47 -8.13
N SER A 336 -2.62 8.39 -8.04
CA SER A 336 -3.60 8.40 -6.94
C SER A 336 -5.02 8.14 -7.45
N LEU A 337 -5.65 7.08 -6.94
CA LEU A 337 -7.03 6.72 -7.20
C LEU A 337 -7.88 7.01 -5.97
N LEU A 338 -8.93 7.82 -6.13
CA LEU A 338 -9.98 7.97 -5.14
C LEU A 338 -11.02 6.85 -5.31
N LEU A 339 -11.34 6.12 -4.25
CA LEU A 339 -12.54 5.31 -4.16
C LEU A 339 -13.61 6.16 -3.47
N GLN A 340 -14.72 6.43 -4.16
CA GLN A 340 -15.72 7.40 -3.70
C GLN A 340 -17.13 6.82 -3.71
N GLY A 341 -17.74 6.71 -2.54
CA GLY A 341 -19.17 6.54 -2.39
C GLY A 341 -19.92 7.74 -2.98
N VAL A 342 -20.88 7.50 -3.87
CA VAL A 342 -21.66 8.56 -4.52
C VAL A 342 -22.74 9.13 -3.60
N ASP A 343 -23.00 10.42 -3.74
CA ASP A 343 -24.10 11.16 -3.13
C ASP A 343 -24.80 12.07 -4.17
N GLY A 344 -25.73 12.91 -3.69
CA GLY A 344 -26.53 13.80 -4.54
C GLY A 344 -25.74 14.91 -5.24
N ASP A 345 -24.57 15.29 -4.73
CA ASP A 345 -23.75 16.40 -5.22
C ASP A 345 -22.43 15.92 -5.86
N THR A 346 -22.25 14.61 -5.97
CA THR A 346 -21.01 14.01 -6.47
C THR A 346 -20.75 14.43 -7.92
N ALA A 347 -19.63 15.12 -8.13
CA ALA A 347 -19.20 15.51 -9.47
C ALA A 347 -18.73 14.29 -10.28
N PRO A 348 -19.00 14.23 -11.60
CA PRO A 348 -18.62 13.11 -12.47
C PRO A 348 -17.13 13.15 -12.89
N ARG A 349 -16.23 13.54 -11.99
CA ARG A 349 -14.79 13.70 -12.21
C ARG A 349 -14.03 13.60 -10.89
N PRO A 350 -12.75 13.22 -10.89
CA PRO A 350 -11.97 13.24 -9.66
C PRO A 350 -11.83 14.67 -9.12
N PRO A 351 -11.81 14.87 -7.78
CA PRO A 351 -11.41 16.13 -7.19
C PRO A 351 -9.92 16.42 -7.47
N SER A 352 -9.50 17.67 -7.25
CA SER A 352 -8.08 18.04 -7.36
C SER A 352 -7.24 17.15 -6.44
N GLY A 353 -6.09 16.69 -6.92
CA GLY A 353 -5.19 15.84 -6.15
C GLY A 353 -5.27 14.35 -6.47
N PHE A 354 -6.29 13.91 -7.21
CA PHE A 354 -6.43 12.53 -7.69
C PHE A 354 -6.28 12.46 -9.20
N ASP A 355 -5.68 11.37 -9.69
CA ASP A 355 -5.50 11.10 -11.12
C ASP A 355 -6.72 10.38 -11.71
N ALA A 356 -7.46 9.67 -10.87
CA ALA A 356 -8.72 9.04 -11.23
C ALA A 356 -9.62 8.91 -9.99
N VAL A 357 -10.91 8.70 -10.24
CA VAL A 357 -11.89 8.30 -9.24
C VAL A 357 -12.64 7.06 -9.72
N TRP A 358 -12.91 6.12 -8.81
CA TRP A 358 -13.80 4.99 -9.01
C TRP A 358 -14.99 5.13 -8.08
N PHE A 359 -16.17 5.31 -8.67
CA PHE A 359 -17.40 5.51 -7.93
C PHE A 359 -18.02 4.20 -7.45
N THR A 360 -18.41 4.17 -6.18
CA THR A 360 -19.17 3.08 -5.54
C THR A 360 -20.50 3.62 -5.01
N PRO A 361 -21.48 2.77 -4.69
CA PRO A 361 -22.59 3.18 -3.84
C PRO A 361 -22.04 3.68 -2.50
N SER A 362 -22.69 4.63 -1.84
CA SER A 362 -22.25 5.14 -0.53
C SER A 362 -22.74 4.29 0.63
N THR A 363 -21.98 4.29 1.71
CA THR A 363 -22.42 3.80 3.02
C THR A 363 -23.52 4.70 3.59
N PRO A 364 -24.43 4.17 4.44
CA PRO A 364 -25.40 4.99 5.16
C PRO A 364 -24.74 6.14 5.93
N PRO A 365 -25.35 7.34 5.98
CA PRO A 365 -24.81 8.45 6.75
C PRO A 365 -24.69 8.11 8.24
N VAL A 366 -23.54 8.42 8.84
CA VAL A 366 -23.29 8.27 10.28
C VAL A 366 -23.08 9.64 10.90
N ASP A 367 -23.81 9.95 11.99
CA ASP A 367 -23.63 11.19 12.74
C ASP A 367 -22.43 11.07 13.71
N HIS A 368 -21.23 11.24 13.16
CA HIS A 368 -19.99 11.22 13.92
C HIS A 368 -19.92 12.35 14.95
N CYS A 369 -20.56 13.49 14.68
CA CYS A 369 -20.55 14.62 15.60
C CYS A 369 -21.37 14.36 16.86
N ALA A 370 -22.56 13.78 16.74
CA ALA A 370 -23.36 13.38 17.90
C ALA A 370 -22.61 12.36 18.78
N ALA A 371 -21.99 11.37 18.15
CA ALA A 371 -21.21 10.36 18.86
C ALA A 371 -19.99 10.97 19.60
N LEU A 372 -19.26 11.89 18.95
CA LEU A 372 -18.13 12.58 19.56
C LEU A 372 -18.57 13.45 20.75
N ARG A 373 -19.65 14.24 20.60
CA ARG A 373 -20.22 15.03 21.70
C ARG A 373 -20.56 14.17 22.91
N LYS A 374 -21.18 13.01 22.67
CA LYS A 374 -21.48 12.03 23.73
C LYS A 374 -20.22 11.53 24.42
N SER A 375 -19.19 11.14 23.65
CA SER A 375 -17.93 10.66 24.22
C SER A 375 -17.22 11.72 25.09
N LEU A 376 -17.26 12.98 24.69
CA LEU A 376 -16.69 14.09 25.48
C LEU A 376 -17.49 14.34 26.76
N ALA A 377 -18.82 14.32 26.69
CA ALA A 377 -19.69 14.45 27.87
C ALA A 377 -19.44 13.32 28.88
N ASP A 378 -19.33 12.07 28.41
CA ASP A 378 -19.06 10.90 29.26
C ASP A 378 -17.68 10.97 29.95
N LYS A 379 -16.69 11.63 29.33
CA LYS A 379 -15.37 11.86 29.93
C LYS A 379 -15.41 12.99 30.97
N ALA A 380 -16.17 14.05 30.72
CA ALA A 380 -16.32 15.17 31.65
C ALA A 380 -17.10 14.78 32.92
N GLY A 381 -17.97 13.77 32.84
CA GLY A 381 -18.75 13.26 33.96
C GLY A 381 -18.07 12.16 34.80
N LYS A 382 -16.82 11.76 34.49
CA LYS A 382 -16.06 10.83 35.33
C LYS A 382 -15.28 11.62 36.39
N PRO A 383 -15.44 11.30 37.68
CA PRO A 383 -14.80 12.02 38.78
C PRO A 383 -13.28 11.91 38.77
#